data_AF-A0A7J7IAQ8-F1
#
_entry.id   AF-A0A7J7IAQ8-F1
#
_cell.length_a   1.000
_cell.length_b   1.000
_cell.length_c   1.000
_cell.angle_alpha   90.00
_cell.angle_beta   90.00
_cell.angle_gamma   90.00
#
_symmetry.space_group_name_H-M   'P 1'
#
loop_
_entity.id
_entity.type
_entity.pdbx_description
1 polymer ?
#
loop_
_entity_poly.entity_id
_entity_poly.type
_entity_poly.pdbx_seq_one_letter_code
_entity_poly.pdbx_strand_id
1 'polypeptide(L)'
;DSFYYSLNDKQLEKVHEYNFDHPDAFNTELLLSCMEKLKHGQAVNIPNYDVKSHKCVEPERKVNPSDVIILEGILVLQDPRVRDLMNMKIFVDTGSKFRYLYWKDFLIRFDPEARKTKHRKEGKEHENYLI
;
A
#
# COMPACT_ATOMS: atom_id res chain seq x y z
N ASP A 1 4.92 2.58 1.39
CA ASP A 1 4.61 3.01 0.00
C ASP A 1 5.78 3.30 -0.93
N SER A 2 6.91 3.88 -0.51
CA SER A 2 7.98 4.33 -1.42
C SER A 2 8.70 3.28 -2.29
N PHE A 3 8.48 1.98 -2.07
CA PHE A 3 9.28 0.92 -2.67
C PHE A 3 8.60 0.23 -3.87
N TYR A 4 7.58 0.83 -4.48
CA TYR A 4 7.06 0.30 -5.74
C TYR A 4 8.06 0.48 -6.88
N TYR A 5 8.07 -0.45 -7.84
CA TYR A 5 8.74 -0.21 -9.11
C TYR A 5 8.02 0.88 -9.91
N SER A 6 8.80 1.73 -10.57
CA SER A 6 8.26 2.65 -11.57
C SER A 6 7.77 1.86 -12.78
N LEU A 7 6.55 2.16 -13.24
CA LEU A 7 6.01 1.50 -14.42
C LEU A 7 6.64 2.07 -15.69
N ASN A 8 6.91 1.19 -16.64
CA ASN A 8 7.27 1.59 -18.01
C ASN A 8 6.01 1.97 -18.82
N ASP A 9 6.21 2.59 -19.98
CA ASP A 9 5.10 3.14 -20.77
C ASP A 9 4.08 2.06 -21.18
N LYS A 10 4.53 0.84 -21.50
CA LYS A 10 3.61 -0.28 -21.84
C LYS A 10 2.77 -0.73 -20.64
N GLN A 11 3.36 -0.72 -19.44
CA GLN A 11 2.63 -1.05 -18.21
C GLN A 11 1.64 0.06 -17.85
N LEU A 12 1.99 1.33 -18.10
CA LEU A 12 1.09 2.46 -17.89
C LEU A 12 -0.13 2.41 -18.80
N GLU A 13 0.04 2.01 -20.07
CA GLU A 13 -1.09 1.79 -21.00
C GLU A 13 -2.10 0.78 -20.44
N LYS A 14 -1.63 -0.21 -19.67
CA LYS A 14 -2.44 -1.27 -19.06
C LYS A 14 -2.49 -1.19 -17.54
N VAL A 15 -2.38 0.01 -16.98
CA VAL A 15 -2.25 0.19 -15.51
C VAL A 15 -3.42 -0.40 -14.72
N HIS A 16 -4.62 -0.42 -15.32
CA HIS A 16 -5.82 -0.99 -14.73
C HIS A 16 -5.78 -2.54 -14.62
N GLU A 17 -4.89 -3.20 -15.36
CA GLU A 17 -4.63 -4.64 -15.27
C GLU A 17 -3.45 -4.95 -14.32
N TYR A 18 -2.71 -3.93 -13.87
CA TYR A 18 -1.53 -4.11 -13.04
C TYR A 18 -1.93 -4.38 -11.58
N ASN A 19 -1.47 -5.50 -11.03
CA ASN A 19 -1.72 -5.85 -9.63
C ASN A 19 -0.65 -5.24 -8.71
N PHE A 20 -0.97 -4.09 -8.13
CA PHE A 20 -0.09 -3.41 -7.16
C PHE A 20 0.02 -4.15 -5.82
N ASP A 21 -0.88 -5.10 -5.53
CA ASP A 21 -0.84 -5.92 -4.31
C ASP A 21 -0.05 -7.23 -4.53
N HIS A 22 0.64 -7.38 -5.67
CA HIS A 22 1.53 -8.51 -5.92
C HIS A 22 2.94 -8.21 -5.38
N PRO A 23 3.66 -9.18 -4.76
CA PRO A 23 5.02 -8.97 -4.28
C PRO A 23 5.98 -8.38 -5.34
N ASP A 24 5.83 -8.77 -6.61
CA ASP A 24 6.66 -8.28 -7.72
C ASP A 24 6.46 -6.79 -8.05
N ALA A 25 5.42 -6.15 -7.51
CA ALA A 25 5.25 -4.71 -7.64
C ALA A 25 6.25 -3.92 -6.79
N PHE A 26 6.89 -4.57 -5.81
CA PHE A 26 7.78 -3.94 -4.85
C PHE A 26 9.25 -4.25 -5.14
N ASN A 27 10.09 -3.21 -5.05
CA ASN A 27 11.54 -3.32 -5.07
C ASN A 27 12.07 -3.74 -3.70
N THR A 28 11.88 -5.01 -3.37
CA THR A 28 12.30 -5.60 -2.09
C THR A 28 13.81 -5.55 -1.88
N GLU A 29 14.60 -5.65 -2.96
CA GLU A 29 16.06 -5.52 -2.87
C GLU A 29 16.49 -4.12 -2.41
N LEU A 30 15.83 -3.08 -2.91
CA LEU A 30 16.07 -1.71 -2.44
C LEU A 30 15.64 -1.54 -0.99
N LEU A 31 14.48 -2.11 -0.60
CA LEU A 31 14.03 -2.10 0.79
C LEU A 31 15.06 -2.75 1.72
N LEU A 32 15.53 -3.95 1.39
CA LEU A 32 16.54 -4.67 2.16
C LEU A 32 17.83 -3.87 2.29
N SER A 33 18.31 -3.28 1.19
CA SER A 33 19.50 -2.41 1.19
C SER A 33 19.31 -1.20 2.11
N CYS A 34 18.15 -0.54 2.07
CA CYS A 34 17.84 0.58 2.95
C CYS A 34 17.80 0.16 4.42
N MET A 35 17.13 -0.96 4.73
CA MET A 35 17.03 -1.49 6.10
C MET A 35 18.41 -1.81 6.67
N GLU A 36 19.26 -2.46 5.89
CA GLU A 36 20.59 -2.86 6.35
C GLU A 36 21.50 -1.66 6.60
N LYS A 37 21.45 -0.65 5.73
CA LYS A 37 22.19 0.62 5.94
C LYS A 37 21.72 1.34 7.21
N LEU A 38 20.41 1.46 7.40
CA LEU A 38 19.83 2.11 8.58
C LEU A 38 20.22 1.37 9.87
N LYS A 39 20.20 0.03 9.85
CA LYS A 39 20.65 -0.81 10.96
C LYS A 39 22.14 -0.60 11.32
N HIS A 40 22.96 -0.25 10.33
CA HIS A 40 24.38 0.09 10.52
C HIS A 40 24.64 1.57 10.82
N GLY A 41 23.60 2.35 11.16
CA GLY A 41 23.74 3.77 11.48
C GLY A 41 24.03 4.66 10.26
N GLN A 42 23.72 4.18 9.05
CA GLN A 42 23.93 4.94 7.81
C GLN A 42 22.62 5.55 7.33
N ALA A 43 22.67 6.83 6.94
CA ALA A 43 21.54 7.49 6.30
C ALA A 43 21.29 6.91 4.90
N VAL A 44 20.02 6.87 4.50
CA VAL A 44 19.59 6.37 3.19
C VAL A 44 18.73 7.40 2.50
N ASN A 45 18.68 7.33 1.18
CA ASN A 45 17.66 8.05 0.42
C ASN A 45 16.57 7.06 0.03
N ILE A 46 15.33 7.40 0.37
CA ILE A 46 14.15 6.62 0.03
C ILE A 46 13.48 7.29 -1.18
N PRO A 47 13.15 6.54 -2.23
CA PRO A 47 12.43 7.11 -3.38
C PRO A 47 11.11 7.74 -2.96
N ASN A 48 10.75 8.83 -3.61
CA ASN A 48 9.39 9.36 -3.51
C ASN A 48 8.58 8.76 -4.65
N TYR A 49 7.65 7.85 -4.34
CA TYR A 49 6.78 7.24 -5.35
C TYR A 49 5.50 8.06 -5.48
N ASP A 50 5.20 8.55 -6.68
CA ASP A 50 3.94 9.22 -6.98
C ASP A 50 2.92 8.21 -7.51
N VAL A 51 1.89 7.95 -6.70
CA VAL A 51 0.81 7.03 -7.02
C VAL A 51 -0.04 7.46 -8.21
N LYS A 52 -0.03 8.75 -8.60
CA LYS A 52 -0.79 9.24 -9.74
C LYS A 52 -0.09 8.95 -11.06
N SER A 53 1.23 9.12 -11.08
CA SER A 53 2.06 8.85 -12.27
C SER A 53 2.63 7.44 -12.30
N HIS A 54 2.53 6.69 -11.20
CA HIS A 54 3.13 5.37 -10.99
C HIS A 54 4.64 5.33 -11.23
N LYS A 55 5.33 6.42 -10.87
CA LYS A 55 6.77 6.61 -11.05
C LYS A 55 7.42 7.14 -9.78
N CYS A 56 8.72 6.83 -9.62
CA CYS A 56 9.58 7.50 -8.67
C CYS A 56 9.90 8.90 -9.19
N VAL A 57 9.79 9.89 -8.30
CA VAL A 57 10.03 11.29 -8.58
C VAL A 57 11.14 11.83 -7.69
N GLU A 58 11.92 12.77 -8.23
CA GLU A 58 12.93 13.51 -7.50
C GLU A 58 12.33 14.72 -6.75
N PRO A 59 12.95 15.17 -5.65
CA PRO A 59 14.13 14.57 -5.01
C PRO A 59 13.74 13.33 -4.19
N GLU A 60 14.66 12.38 -4.06
CA GLU A 60 14.54 11.34 -3.03
C GLU A 60 14.48 11.93 -1.62
N ARG A 61 13.79 11.24 -0.70
CA ARG A 61 13.70 11.65 0.71
C ARG A 61 14.84 11.04 1.51
N LYS A 62 15.73 11.88 2.04
CA LYS A 62 16.76 11.44 2.98
C LYS A 62 16.14 11.00 4.31
N VAL A 63 16.54 9.83 4.79
CA VAL A 63 16.17 9.26 6.08
C VAL A 63 17.44 8.95 6.85
N ASN A 64 17.56 9.55 8.04
CA ASN A 64 18.66 9.29 8.96
C ASN A 64 18.36 8.03 9.78
N PRO A 65 19.40 7.34 10.29
CA PRO A 65 19.22 6.27 11.27
C PRO A 65 18.46 6.79 12.51
N SER A 66 17.75 5.90 13.18
CA SER A 66 16.98 6.21 14.38
C SER A 66 16.96 4.99 15.29
N ASP A 67 16.83 5.20 16.60
CA ASP A 67 16.78 4.11 17.59
C ASP A 67 15.60 3.16 17.34
N VAL A 68 14.51 3.70 16.78
CA VAL A 68 13.31 2.94 16.40
C VAL A 68 12.92 3.31 14.98
N ILE A 69 12.75 2.28 14.14
CA ILE A 69 12.23 2.40 12.77
C ILE A 69 10.98 1.53 12.67
N ILE A 70 9.88 2.14 12.22
CA ILE A 70 8.63 1.44 11.95
C ILE A 70 8.52 1.22 10.44
N LEU A 71 8.48 -0.04 10.04
CA LEU A 71 8.19 -0.43 8.66
C LEU A 71 6.74 -0.92 8.59
N GLU A 72 5.95 -0.28 7.74
CA GLU A 72 4.53 -0.60 7.53
C GLU A 72 4.26 -0.95 6.07
N GLY A 73 3.20 -1.73 5.84
CA GLY A 73 2.69 -2.07 4.53
C GLY A 73 1.96 -3.42 4.50
N ILE A 74 1.15 -3.64 3.48
CA ILE A 74 0.30 -4.83 3.35
C ILE A 74 1.07 -6.15 3.19
N LEU A 75 2.32 -6.09 2.71
CA LEU A 75 3.15 -7.26 2.40
C LEU A 75 4.52 -7.27 3.11
N VAL A 76 4.75 -6.39 4.10
CA VAL A 76 6.08 -6.28 4.75
C VAL A 76 6.54 -7.54 5.48
N LEU A 77 5.61 -8.46 5.80
CA LEU A 77 5.91 -9.75 6.43
C LEU A 77 6.00 -10.91 5.41
N GLN A 78 5.84 -10.66 4.11
CA GLN A 78 5.81 -11.69 3.08
C GLN A 78 7.21 -12.26 2.79
N ASP A 79 8.21 -11.40 2.59
CA ASP A 79 9.59 -11.84 2.32
C ASP A 79 10.30 -12.23 3.64
N PRO A 80 10.83 -13.46 3.78
CA PRO A 80 11.56 -13.89 4.98
C PRO A 80 12.79 -13.01 5.28
N ARG A 81 13.50 -12.54 4.26
CA ARG A 81 14.72 -11.72 4.44
C ARG A 81 14.40 -10.39 5.12
N VAL A 82 13.26 -9.80 4.78
CA VAL A 82 12.76 -8.58 5.43
C VAL A 82 12.40 -8.87 6.88
N ARG A 83 11.75 -10.01 7.15
CA ARG A 83 11.42 -10.43 8.53
C ARG A 83 12.65 -10.69 9.37
N ASP A 84 13.72 -11.21 8.81
CA ASP A 84 14.95 -11.53 9.55
C ASP A 84 15.68 -10.28 10.04
N LEU A 85 15.44 -9.13 9.41
CA LEU A 85 15.96 -7.82 9.84
C LEU A 85 15.11 -7.13 10.91
N MET A 86 13.90 -7.62 11.18
CA MET A 86 12.98 -7.01 12.15
C MET A 86 13.16 -7.58 13.56
N ASN A 87 13.26 -6.71 14.55
CA ASN A 87 13.25 -7.10 15.97
C ASN A 87 11.85 -7.47 16.49
N MET A 88 10.81 -6.83 15.95
CA MET A 88 9.40 -7.06 16.32
C MET A 88 8.52 -7.10 15.07
N LYS A 89 7.52 -7.97 15.05
CA LYS A 89 6.57 -8.15 13.95
C LYS A 89 5.16 -8.06 14.49
N ILE A 90 4.36 -7.15 13.95
CA ILE A 90 2.96 -6.96 14.34
C ILE A 90 2.11 -7.19 13.10
N PHE A 91 1.14 -8.09 13.21
CA PHE A 91 0.12 -8.30 12.19
C PHE A 91 -1.24 -7.91 12.75
N VAL A 92 -1.94 -7.04 12.03
CA VAL A 92 -3.28 -6.58 12.42
C VAL A 92 -4.31 -7.42 11.66
N ASP A 93 -4.85 -8.44 12.33
CA ASP A 93 -5.94 -9.23 11.78
C ASP A 93 -7.29 -8.54 12.03
N THR A 94 -7.88 -8.03 10.96
CA THR A 94 -9.25 -7.50 10.97
C THR A 94 -10.09 -8.34 10.02
N GLY A 95 -11.21 -8.88 10.51
CA GLY A 95 -12.13 -9.66 9.71
C GLY A 95 -12.54 -8.91 8.43
N SER A 96 -12.58 -9.62 7.30
CA SER A 96 -12.81 -9.05 5.97
C SER A 96 -14.08 -8.18 5.89
N LYS A 97 -15.16 -8.59 6.58
CA LYS A 97 -16.41 -7.83 6.67
C LYS A 97 -16.20 -6.45 7.31
N PHE A 98 -15.46 -6.38 8.41
CA PHE A 98 -15.18 -5.11 9.08
C PHE A 98 -14.32 -4.23 8.20
N ARG A 99 -13.23 -4.77 7.63
CA ARG A 99 -12.37 -4.03 6.71
C ARG A 99 -13.17 -3.45 5.54
N TYR A 100 -13.98 -4.27 4.87
CA TYR A 100 -14.84 -3.81 3.78
C TYR A 100 -15.80 -2.69 4.22
N LEU A 101 -16.49 -2.84 5.36
CA LEU A 101 -17.42 -1.84 5.87
C LEU A 101 -16.70 -0.53 6.22
N TYR A 102 -15.57 -0.60 6.93
CA TYR A 102 -14.77 0.59 7.26
C TYR A 102 -14.28 1.32 6.00
N TRP A 103 -13.76 0.58 5.01
CA TRP A 103 -13.32 1.18 3.76
C TRP A 103 -14.49 1.76 2.96
N LYS A 104 -15.62 1.08 2.91
CA LYS A 104 -16.85 1.57 2.26
C LYS A 104 -17.35 2.86 2.92
N ASP A 105 -17.40 2.89 4.25
CA ASP A 105 -17.82 4.06 5.01
C ASP A 105 -16.83 5.22 4.84
N PHE A 106 -15.53 4.93 4.86
CA PHE A 106 -14.48 5.91 4.59
C PHE A 106 -14.65 6.53 3.19
N LEU A 107 -14.79 5.72 2.15
CA LEU A 107 -14.99 6.19 0.78
C LEU A 107 -16.25 7.05 0.65
N ILE A 108 -17.38 6.64 1.23
CA ILE A 108 -18.65 7.42 1.19
C ILE A 108 -18.52 8.77 1.91
N ARG A 109 -17.71 8.82 2.98
CA ARG A 109 -17.55 10.04 3.79
C ARG A 109 -16.68 11.07 3.09
N PHE A 110 -15.68 10.62 2.33
CA PHE A 110 -14.65 11.46 1.71
C PHE A 110 -14.79 11.66 0.19
N ASP A 111 -15.66 10.92 -0.50
CA ASP A 111 -16.03 11.15 -1.90
C ASP A 111 -17.52 11.61 -2.03
N PRO A 112 -17.78 12.89 -2.36
CA PRO A 112 -19.13 13.41 -2.58
C PRO A 112 -19.90 12.73 -3.73
N GLU A 113 -19.22 12.22 -4.76
CA GLU A 113 -19.86 11.57 -5.91
C GLU A 113 -20.28 10.13 -5.59
N ALA A 114 -19.55 9.45 -4.68
CA ALA A 114 -19.93 8.14 -4.15
C ALA A 114 -21.26 8.16 -3.36
N ARG A 115 -21.73 9.34 -2.89
CA ARG A 115 -23.07 9.47 -2.27
C ARG A 115 -24.21 9.38 -3.29
N LYS A 116 -24.00 9.85 -4.53
CA LYS A 116 -25.06 9.91 -5.57
C LYS A 116 -25.43 8.53 -6.12
N THR A 117 -24.48 7.59 -6.15
CA THR A 117 -24.73 6.21 -6.60
C THR A 117 -25.57 5.41 -5.61
N LYS A 118 -25.62 5.80 -4.33
CA LYS A 118 -26.43 5.14 -3.30
C LYS A 118 -27.93 5.38 -3.49
N HIS A 119 -28.34 6.63 -3.76
CA HIS A 119 -29.76 6.95 -4.01
C HIS A 119 -30.35 6.26 -5.25
N ARG A 120 -29.51 5.87 -6.22
CA ARG A 120 -29.98 5.13 -7.41
C ARG A 120 -30.10 3.62 -7.19
N LYS A 121 -29.39 3.04 -6.21
CA LYS A 121 -29.40 1.59 -5.92
C LYS A 121 -30.34 1.18 -4.79
N GLU A 122 -30.57 2.04 -3.79
CA GLU A 122 -31.54 1.76 -2.71
C GLU A 122 -33.00 1.67 -3.20
N GLY A 123 -33.30 2.16 -4.41
CA GLY A 123 -34.62 2.02 -5.03
C GLY A 123 -34.92 0.65 -5.70
N LYS A 124 -34.02 -0.34 -5.62
CA LYS A 124 -34.20 -1.64 -6.31
C LYS A 124 -33.94 -2.91 -5.49
N GLU A 125 -33.63 -2.84 -4.20
CA GLU A 125 -33.35 -4.02 -3.36
C GLU A 125 -34.39 -4.25 -2.26
N HIS A 126 -35.67 -4.02 -2.57
CA HIS A 126 -36.79 -4.53 -1.77
C HIS A 126 -37.50 -5.64 -2.54
N GLU A 127 -36.85 -6.79 -2.73
CA GLU A 127 -37.55 -8.07 -2.87
C GLU A 127 -36.58 -9.24 -2.74
N ASN A 128 -36.97 -10.19 -1.89
CA ASN A 128 -36.43 -11.56 -1.73
C ASN A 128 -35.12 -11.77 -0.98
N TYR A 129 -35.23 -11.82 0.34
CA TYR A 129 -34.64 -12.93 1.12
C TYR A 129 -35.69 -13.41 2.14
N LEU A 130 -36.40 -14.49 1.79
CA LEU A 130 -37.13 -15.36 2.71
C LEU A 130 -36.23 -16.57 3.00
N ILE A 131 -35.89 -16.73 4.29
CA ILE A 131 -35.33 -17.89 5.02
C ILE A 131 -34.11 -18.57 4.40
#